data_AF-A0A6I3CIV4-F1
#
_entry.id   AF-A0A6I3CIV4-F1
#
_cell.length_a   1.000
_cell.length_b   1.000
_cell.length_c   1.000
_cell.angle_alpha   90.00
_cell.angle_beta   90.00
_cell.angle_gamma   90.00
#
_symmetry.space_group_name_H-M   'P 1'
#
loop_
_entity.id
_entity.type
_entity.pdbx_description
1 polymer ?
#
loop_
_entity_poly.entity_id
_entity_poly.type
_entity_poly.pdbx_seq_one_letter_code
_entity_poly.pdbx_strand_id
1 'polypeptide(L)' 'MTELAVPYSAVLDELEAEAIHIYRETAAAFRNPVLLYSIGKDSSVLLHLALKAFA' A
#
# COMPACT_ATOMS: atom_id res chain seq x y z
N MET A 1 -6.74 8.78 32.79
CA MET A 1 -5.75 8.26 31.82
C MET A 1 -6.44 7.22 30.96
N THR A 2 -7.34 7.65 30.08
CA THR A 2 -8.15 6.75 29.25
C THR A 2 -7.42 6.58 27.92
N GLU A 3 -7.15 5.33 27.53
CA GLU A 3 -6.54 4.96 26.24
C GLU A 3 -7.30 5.60 25.07
N LEU A 4 -6.60 6.41 24.28
CA LEU A 4 -7.03 6.79 22.94
C LEU A 4 -6.73 5.61 22.01
N ALA A 5 -7.64 4.63 21.95
CA ALA A 5 -7.53 3.54 20.98
C ALA A 5 -7.81 4.11 19.58
N VAL A 6 -6.77 4.22 18.75
CA VAL A 6 -6.91 4.57 17.34
C VAL A 6 -7.81 3.52 16.67
N PRO A 7 -8.86 3.91 15.95
CA PRO A 7 -9.73 2.93 15.31
C PRO A 7 -8.94 2.16 14.26
N TYR A 8 -9.18 0.85 14.16
CA TYR A 8 -8.49 -0.04 13.22
C TYR A 8 -8.56 0.46 11.76
N SER A 9 -9.68 1.08 11.36
CA SER A 9 -9.82 1.68 10.04
C SER A 9 -8.83 2.82 9.81
N ALA A 10 -8.60 3.69 10.80
CA ALA A 10 -7.63 4.78 10.66
C ALA A 10 -6.20 4.26 10.47
N VAL A 11 -5.85 3.15 11.14
CA VAL A 11 -4.56 2.48 10.92
C VAL A 11 -4.46 1.92 9.50
N LEU A 12 -5.53 1.27 9.01
CA LEU A 12 -5.54 0.75 7.64
C LEU A 12 -5.49 1.86 6.58
N ASP A 13 -6.20 2.97 6.81
CA ASP A 13 -6.20 4.13 5.92
C ASP A 13 -4.80 4.74 5.82
N GLU A 14 -4.08 4.84 6.95
CA GLU A 14 -2.71 5.34 7.00
C GLU A 14 -1.73 4.39 6.27
N LEU A 15 -1.81 3.08 6.53
CA LEU A 15 -0.98 2.08 5.86
C LEU A 15 -1.23 2.03 4.35
N GLU A 16 -2.48 2.19 3.94
CA GLU A 16 -2.84 2.25 2.53
C GLU A 16 -2.26 3.50 1.85
N ALA A 17 -2.37 4.66 2.49
CA ALA A 17 -1.79 5.91 1.99
C ALA A 17 -0.27 5.82 1.87
N GLU A 18 0.40 5.23 2.87
CA GLU A 18 1.85 5.00 2.87
C GLU A 18 2.25 4.05 1.72
N ALA A 19 1.54 2.94 1.55
CA ALA A 19 1.84 1.99 0.48
C ALA A 19 1.66 2.62 -0.92
N ILE A 20 0.61 3.41 -1.13
CA ILE A 20 0.38 4.14 -2.40
C ILE A 20 1.52 5.15 -2.65
N HIS A 21 1.97 5.86 -1.60
CA HIS A 21 3.10 6.77 -1.70
C HIS A 21 4.37 6.02 -2.16
N ILE A 22 4.69 4.88 -1.54
CA ILE A 22 5.84 4.04 -1.91
C ILE A 22 5.74 3.56 -3.36
N TYR A 23 4.55 3.15 -3.83
CA TYR A 23 4.36 2.76 -5.23
C TYR A 23 4.70 3.89 -6.19
N ARG A 24 4.22 5.11 -5.92
CA ARG A 24 4.45 6.28 -6.78
C ARG A 24 5.92 6.72 -6.77
N GLU A 25 6.56 6.74 -5.60
CA GLU A 25 7.99 7.03 -5.49
C GLU A 25 8.83 5.99 -6.23
N THR A 26 8.49 4.70 -6.11
CA THR A 26 9.17 3.62 -6.84
C THR A 26 9.01 3.79 -8.36
N ALA A 27 7.80 4.14 -8.84
CA ALA A 27 7.59 4.41 -10.26
C ALA A 27 8.34 5.65 -10.76
N ALA A 28 8.52 6.67 -9.91
CA ALA A 28 9.29 7.87 -10.25
C ALA A 28 10.81 7.61 -10.24
N ALA A 29 11.30 6.78 -9.32
CA ALA A 29 12.72 6.55 -9.12
C ALA A 29 13.34 5.50 -10.07
N PHE A 30 12.53 4.57 -10.61
CA PHE A 30 13.02 3.45 -11.40
C PHE A 30 12.41 3.41 -12.81
N ARG A 31 13.22 3.05 -13.81
CA ARG A 31 12.76 2.98 -15.22
C ARG A 31 11.84 1.80 -15.52
N ASN A 32 12.10 0.63 -14.92
CA ASN A 32 11.36 -0.62 -15.18
C ASN A 32 11.03 -1.35 -13.86
N PRO A 33 10.24 -0.77 -12.96
CA PRO A 33 9.81 -1.45 -11.75
C PRO A 33 8.88 -2.62 -12.09
N VAL A 34 8.96 -3.70 -11.31
CA VAL A 34 8.09 -4.87 -11.44
C VAL A 34 7.49 -5.24 -10.09
N LEU A 35 6.27 -5.77 -10.11
CA LEU A 35 5.65 -6.37 -8.94
C LEU A 35 5.80 -7.89 -9.00
N LEU A 36 6.45 -8.48 -7.99
CA LEU A 36 6.55 -9.94 -7.87
C LEU A 36 5.23 -10.50 -7.33
N TYR A 37 4.39 -11.00 -8.24
CA TYR A 37 3.08 -11.55 -7.91
C TYR A 37 3.14 -13.06 -7.71
N SER A 38 2.81 -13.53 -6.50
CA SER A 38 2.89 -14.93 -6.09
C SER A 38 1.54 -15.66 -6.03
N ILE A 39 0.45 -14.99 -6.40
CA ILE A 39 -0.93 -15.53 -6.25
C ILE A 39 -1.28 -15.81 -4.76
N GLY A 40 -0.54 -15.19 -3.84
CA GLY A 40 -0.79 -15.26 -2.40
C GLY A 40 -1.65 -14.10 -1.92
N LYS A 41 -2.15 -14.17 -0.68
CA LYS A 41 -2.96 -13.09 -0.08
C LYS A 41 -2.18 -11.76 -0.03
N ASP A 42 -0.91 -11.81 0.34
CA ASP A 42 -0.10 -10.60 0.54
C ASP A 42 0.20 -9.92 -0.80
N SER A 43 0.61 -10.71 -1.81
CA SER A 43 0.86 -10.18 -3.15
C SER A 43 -0.43 -9.75 -3.87
N SER A 44 -1.59 -10.27 -3.48
CA SER A 44 -2.90 -9.79 -3.94
C SER A 44 -3.27 -8.43 -3.33
N VAL A 45 -2.98 -8.20 -2.04
CA VAL A 45 -3.14 -6.88 -1.40
C VAL A 45 -2.23 -5.86 -2.09
N LEU A 46 -0.97 -6.21 -2.32
CA LEU A 46 -0.04 -5.37 -3.05
C LEU A 46 -0.52 -5.04 -4.47
N LEU A 47 -1.04 -6.02 -5.21
CA LEU A 47 -1.64 -5.77 -6.54
C LEU A 47 -2.82 -4.80 -6.45
N HIS A 48 -3.69 -4.95 -5.46
CA HIS A 48 -4.83 -4.05 -5.25
C HIS A 48 -4.36 -2.61 -4.94
N LEU A 49 -3.36 -2.45 -4.08
CA LEU A 49 -2.76 -1.15 -3.75
C LEU A 49 -2.08 -0.51 -4.97
N ALA A 50 -1.40 -1.31 -5.80
CA ALA A 50 -0.83 -0.85 -7.07
C ALA A 50 -1.91 -0.31 -8.02
N LEU A 51 -3.07 -0.98 -8.13
CA LEU A 51 -4.20 -0.47 -8.90
C LEU A 51 -4.67 0.89 -8.36
N LYS A 52 -4.84 1.03 -7.04
CA LYS A 52 -5.24 2.31 -6.41
C LYS A 52 -4.21 3.42 -6.59
N ALA A 53 -2.94 3.08 -6.74
CA ALA A 53 -1.89 4.08 -6.93
C ALA A 53 -1.94 4.73 -8.33
N PHE A 54 -2.44 4.03 -9.35
CA PHE A 54 -2.27 4.40 -10.77
C PHE A 54 -3.55 4.41 -11.63
N ALA A 55 -4.67 3.82 -11.18
CA ALA A 55 -5.97 3.84 -11.87
C ALA A 55 -6.93 4.83 -11.21
#